data_AF-A0AAV2J131-F1
#
_entry.id   AF-A0AAV2J131-F1
#
_cell.length_a   1.000
_cell.length_b   1.000
_cell.length_c   1.000
_cell.angle_alpha   90.00
_cell.angle_beta   90.00
_cell.angle_gamma   90.00
#
_symmetry.space_group_name_H-M   'P 1'
#
loop_
_entity.id
_entity.type
_entity.pdbx_description
1 polymer ?
#
loop_
_entity_poly.entity_id
_entity_poly.type
_entity_poly.pdbx_seq_one_letter_code
_entity_poly.pdbx_strand_id
1 'polypeptide(L)'
;MKTILRGVVLKEYLTFKTFVAKVIGLTCALGSGMPLGKEGPFVHIASLCAALLSKFMSLFGGIYENESRNIEMLAAACAVGVGCCFAAPIGGVLFSIEVTSTFFAVRNYWRGFFAATFSAFIFRVLAVWNKDEETITALFKTRFRLDFPFDLQELPAFAVIGIASGFGGALFVYLNRLIVQFIRKQKTINKFLMKKRLLYPALVTLIISTMTFPPGFGQFMAGKLTQKESLVTLLDNRTWAKQGIAEEFDYLGNSQAWLHPQVNVFVTLVIFIVMKFWMSALATTIPVPCGAFMPVFVIGT
;
A
#
# COMPACT_ATOMS: atom_id res chain seq x y z
N MET A 1 1.00 5.13 15.51
CA MET A 1 -0.43 5.50 15.65
C MET A 1 -1.20 4.58 16.57
N LYS A 2 -1.33 3.28 16.28
CA LYS A 2 -2.05 2.32 17.16
C LYS A 2 -1.66 2.39 18.64
N THR A 3 -0.36 2.54 18.94
CA THR A 3 0.15 2.71 20.31
C THR A 3 -0.28 4.03 20.97
N ILE A 4 -0.29 5.12 20.21
CA ILE A 4 -0.74 6.45 20.68
C ILE A 4 -2.23 6.44 20.96
N LEU A 5 -3.02 5.84 20.07
CA LEU A 5 -4.47 5.69 20.26
C LEU A 5 -4.83 4.78 21.44
N ARG A 6 -3.89 3.94 21.90
CA ARG A 6 -4.00 3.13 23.13
C ARG A 6 -3.57 3.88 24.40
N GLY A 7 -3.17 5.15 24.29
CA GLY A 7 -2.78 5.99 25.43
C GLY A 7 -1.27 6.15 25.65
N VAL A 8 -0.40 5.56 24.81
CA VAL A 8 1.06 5.74 24.94
C VAL A 8 1.52 6.99 24.19
N VAL A 9 1.85 8.04 24.92
CA VAL A 9 2.29 9.32 24.34
C VAL A 9 3.74 9.24 23.85
N LEU A 10 3.95 9.45 22.55
CA LEU A 10 5.28 9.52 21.92
C LEU A 10 5.55 10.94 21.42
N LYS A 11 6.15 11.79 22.26
CA LYS A 11 6.29 13.25 22.00
C LYS A 11 7.08 13.59 20.72
N GLU A 12 8.13 12.84 20.41
CA GLU A 12 8.95 13.08 19.21
C GLU A 12 8.32 12.57 17.91
N TYR A 13 7.26 11.75 18.02
CA TYR A 13 6.62 11.10 16.88
C TYR A 13 5.71 12.05 16.08
N LEU A 14 5.13 13.06 16.73
CA LEU A 14 4.18 14.01 16.15
C LEU A 14 4.78 15.42 15.97
N THR A 15 5.93 15.54 15.30
CA THR A 15 6.64 16.83 15.12
C THR A 15 6.65 17.31 13.67
N PHE A 16 6.69 18.63 13.45
CA PHE A 16 6.79 19.21 12.11
C PHE A 16 8.03 18.75 11.34
N LYS A 17 9.16 18.55 12.04
CA LYS A 17 10.39 17.98 11.44
C LYS A 17 10.13 16.59 10.84
N THR A 18 9.40 15.73 11.56
CA THR A 18 9.05 14.39 11.05
C THR A 18 8.06 14.45 9.88
N PHE A 19 7.19 15.45 9.83
CA PHE A 19 6.28 15.68 8.70
C PHE A 19 7.05 15.94 7.40
N VAL A 20 7.91 16.95 7.39
CA VAL A 20 8.69 17.32 6.19
C VAL A 20 9.58 16.16 5.74
N ALA A 21 10.33 15.55 6.67
CA ALA A 21 11.20 14.43 6.36
C ALA A 21 10.45 13.22 5.79
N LYS A 22 9.25 12.93 6.31
CA LYS A 22 8.44 11.78 5.88
C LYS A 22 7.78 12.03 4.52
N VAL A 23 7.32 13.24 4.23
CA VAL A 23 6.76 13.59 2.91
C VAL A 23 7.83 13.44 1.83
N ILE A 24 9.01 14.05 2.00
CA ILE A 24 10.10 13.96 1.02
C ILE A 24 10.57 12.51 0.87
N GLY A 25 10.81 11.81 1.99
CA GLY A 25 11.27 10.43 1.97
C GLY A 25 10.28 9.46 1.32
N LEU A 26 8.97 9.66 1.54
CA LEU A 26 7.93 8.85 0.92
C LEU A 26 7.83 9.12 -0.58
N THR A 27 7.91 10.38 -1.01
CA THR A 27 7.91 10.73 -2.45
C THR A 27 9.09 10.08 -3.17
N CYS A 28 10.30 10.14 -2.59
CA CYS A 28 11.46 9.45 -3.16
C CYS A 28 11.30 7.91 -3.17
N ALA A 29 10.73 7.34 -2.11
CA ALA A 29 10.49 5.91 -2.03
C ALA A 29 9.49 5.42 -3.10
N LEU A 30 8.41 6.15 -3.34
CA LEU A 30 7.44 5.84 -4.40
C LEU A 30 8.04 6.05 -5.79
N GLY A 31 8.80 7.13 -5.98
CA GLY A 31 9.47 7.42 -7.25
C GLY A 31 10.56 6.40 -7.63
N SER A 32 11.10 5.66 -6.64
CA SER A 32 12.13 4.63 -6.88
C SER A 32 11.62 3.37 -7.60
N GLY A 33 10.30 3.16 -7.69
CA GLY A 33 9.71 1.94 -8.25
C GLY A 33 9.93 0.67 -7.40
N MET A 34 10.55 0.81 -6.22
CA MET A 34 10.68 -0.30 -5.27
C MET A 34 9.31 -0.83 -4.83
N PRO A 35 9.21 -2.12 -4.44
CA PRO A 35 7.95 -2.71 -4.03
C PRO A 35 7.55 -2.24 -2.62
N LEU A 36 7.24 -0.95 -2.47
CA LEU A 36 6.91 -0.25 -1.23
C LEU A 36 5.59 0.51 -1.41
N GLY A 37 4.74 0.52 -0.39
CA GLY A 37 3.47 1.25 -0.37
C GLY A 37 3.55 2.61 0.32
N LYS A 38 2.57 3.48 0.06
CA LYS A 38 2.44 4.80 0.72
C LYS A 38 1.58 4.81 1.98
N GLU A 39 0.71 3.82 2.12
CA GLU A 39 -0.43 3.81 3.05
C GLU A 39 -0.06 4.07 4.52
N GLY A 40 0.84 3.26 5.09
CA GLY A 40 1.24 3.39 6.48
C GLY A 40 1.88 4.75 6.81
N PRO A 41 2.88 5.20 6.02
CA PRO A 41 3.45 6.54 6.16
C PRO A 41 2.42 7.66 5.97
N PHE A 42 1.45 7.50 5.06
CA PHE A 42 0.44 8.52 4.78
C PHE A 42 -0.57 8.67 5.92
N VAL A 43 -0.98 7.57 6.56
CA VAL A 43 -1.76 7.60 7.81
C VAL A 43 -1.04 8.41 8.89
N HIS A 44 0.28 8.25 8.98
CA HIS A 44 1.08 9.04 9.90
C HIS A 44 1.16 10.52 9.50
N ILE A 45 1.31 10.82 8.21
CA ILE A 45 1.31 12.19 7.70
C ILE A 45 -0.04 12.88 7.98
N ALA A 46 -1.17 12.22 7.74
CA ALA A 46 -2.48 12.76 8.07
C ALA A 46 -2.62 13.04 9.57
N SER A 47 -2.13 12.13 10.42
CA SER A 47 -2.11 12.31 11.88
C SER A 47 -1.21 13.47 12.32
N LEU A 48 -0.09 13.70 11.65
CA LEU A 48 0.78 14.85 11.86
C LEU A 48 0.09 16.16 11.48
N CYS A 49 -0.59 16.21 10.33
CA CYS A 49 -1.37 17.37 9.92
C CYS A 49 -2.45 17.70 10.96
N ALA A 50 -3.18 16.69 11.42
CA ALA A 50 -4.18 16.86 12.45
C ALA A 50 -3.57 17.37 13.76
N ALA A 51 -2.48 16.79 14.25
CA ALA A 51 -1.81 17.23 15.47
C ALA A 51 -1.27 18.67 15.39
N LEU A 52 -0.71 19.05 14.24
CA LEU A 52 -0.23 20.42 14.00
C LEU A 52 -1.38 21.42 13.90
N LEU A 53 -2.50 21.04 13.27
CA LEU A 53 -3.71 21.85 13.21
C LEU A 53 -4.37 22.01 14.60
N SER A 54 -4.43 20.91 15.37
CA SER A 54 -4.42 20.84 16.85
C SER A 54 -3.80 22.05 17.53
N LYS A 55 -2.48 22.05 17.47
CA LYS A 55 -1.64 23.01 18.15
C LYS A 55 -1.80 24.43 17.61
N PHE A 56 -2.06 24.58 16.32
CA PHE A 56 -2.32 25.89 15.73
C PHE A 56 -3.66 26.46 16.22
N MET A 57 -4.72 25.65 16.22
CA MET A 57 -6.05 26.06 16.67
C MET A 57 -6.09 26.35 18.18
N SER A 58 -5.31 25.64 18.99
CA SER A 58 -5.22 25.93 20.44
C SER A 58 -4.66 27.33 20.74
N LEU A 59 -3.88 27.93 19.83
CA LEU A 59 -3.42 29.32 19.96
C LEU A 59 -4.58 30.33 19.83
N PHE A 60 -5.64 29.96 19.10
CA PHE A 60 -6.81 30.82 18.86
C PHE A 60 -8.01 30.50 19.77
N GLY A 61 -7.91 29.45 20.61
CA GLY A 61 -8.92 29.10 21.59
C GLY A 61 -8.51 27.91 22.46
N GLY A 62 -8.44 28.12 23.78
CA GLY A 62 -7.94 27.13 24.76
C GLY A 62 -8.76 25.84 24.92
N ILE A 63 -9.83 25.64 24.14
CA ILE A 63 -10.76 24.51 24.25
C ILE A 63 -10.18 23.21 23.61
N TYR A 64 -8.99 23.28 22.98
CA TYR A 64 -8.36 22.18 22.24
C TYR A 64 -7.25 21.41 23.00
N GLU A 65 -7.01 21.71 24.28
CA GLU A 65 -5.98 21.02 25.09
C GLU A 65 -6.40 19.64 25.64
N ASN A 66 -7.67 19.25 25.51
CA ASN A 66 -8.15 17.97 26.04
C ASN A 66 -7.53 16.78 25.30
N GLU A 67 -6.84 15.90 26.04
CA GLU A 67 -6.21 14.69 25.53
C GLU A 67 -7.21 13.77 24.81
N SER A 68 -8.43 13.64 25.35
CA SER A 68 -9.50 12.86 24.72
C SER A 68 -9.84 13.37 23.32
N ARG A 69 -9.99 14.70 23.15
CA ARG A 69 -10.28 15.31 21.84
C ARG A 69 -9.12 15.14 20.86
N ASN A 70 -7.88 15.17 21.35
CA ASN A 70 -6.70 14.91 20.52
C ASN A 70 -6.73 13.46 19.98
N ILE A 71 -7.06 12.48 20.81
CA ILE A 71 -7.25 11.09 20.38
C ILE A 71 -8.40 10.97 19.37
N GLU A 72 -9.56 11.60 19.61
CA GLU A 72 -10.68 11.63 18.65
C GLU A 72 -10.24 12.17 17.29
N MET A 73 -9.44 13.24 17.29
CA MET A 73 -8.94 13.86 16.06
C MET A 73 -7.90 12.99 15.35
N LEU A 74 -6.98 12.36 16.08
CA LEU A 74 -6.01 11.42 15.52
C LEU A 74 -6.69 10.21 14.89
N ALA A 75 -7.80 9.74 15.47
CA ALA A 75 -8.62 8.68 14.89
C ALA A 75 -9.29 9.13 13.57
N ALA A 76 -9.86 10.34 13.53
CA ALA A 76 -10.39 10.91 12.28
C ALA A 76 -9.27 11.07 11.23
N ALA A 77 -8.09 11.51 11.64
CA ALA A 77 -6.92 11.65 10.76
C ALA A 77 -6.45 10.31 10.18
N CYS A 78 -6.51 9.22 10.96
CA CYS A 78 -6.21 7.88 10.44
C CYS A 78 -7.21 7.47 9.34
N ALA A 79 -8.50 7.79 9.51
CA ALA A 79 -9.52 7.53 8.50
C ALA A 79 -9.27 8.33 7.22
N VAL A 80 -8.94 9.61 7.35
CA VAL A 80 -8.59 10.49 6.23
C VAL A 80 -7.34 9.98 5.50
N GLY A 81 -6.31 9.55 6.23
CA GLY A 81 -5.06 9.08 5.63
C GLY A 81 -5.28 7.89 4.70
N VAL A 82 -6.01 6.87 5.14
CA VAL A 82 -6.34 5.71 4.29
C VAL A 82 -7.37 6.08 3.22
N GLY A 83 -8.42 6.82 3.59
CA GLY A 83 -9.48 7.23 2.67
C GLY A 83 -8.97 8.04 1.49
N CYS A 84 -8.01 8.94 1.72
CA CYS A 84 -7.35 9.72 0.68
C CYS A 84 -6.47 8.85 -0.23
N CYS A 85 -5.74 7.87 0.32
CA CYS A 85 -4.82 7.07 -0.46
C CYS A 85 -5.50 6.19 -1.53
N PHE A 86 -6.68 5.67 -1.22
CA PHE A 86 -7.48 4.82 -2.10
C PHE A 86 -8.69 5.51 -2.73
N ALA A 87 -8.97 6.76 -2.33
CA ALA A 87 -10.27 7.43 -2.56
C ALA A 87 -11.47 6.58 -2.08
N ALA A 88 -11.29 5.85 -0.97
CA ALA A 88 -12.27 4.92 -0.40
C ALA A 88 -12.63 5.34 1.04
N PRO A 89 -13.56 6.31 1.22
CA PRO A 89 -13.82 6.91 2.52
C PRO A 89 -14.38 5.92 3.55
N ILE A 90 -15.29 5.02 3.14
CA ILE A 90 -15.87 3.99 4.02
C ILE A 90 -14.77 3.05 4.52
N GLY A 91 -13.92 2.54 3.60
CA GLY A 91 -12.80 1.68 3.94
C GLY A 91 -11.80 2.36 4.89
N GLY A 92 -11.53 3.65 4.69
CA GLY A 92 -10.67 4.42 5.57
C GLY A 92 -11.21 4.53 7.00
N VAL A 93 -12.52 4.76 7.17
CA VAL A 93 -13.15 4.82 8.50
C VAL A 93 -13.16 3.46 9.18
N LEU A 94 -13.49 2.38 8.45
CA LEU A 94 -13.46 1.02 8.99
C LEU A 94 -12.04 0.63 9.44
N PHE A 95 -11.03 0.98 8.64
CA PHE A 95 -9.63 0.80 9.03
C PHE A 95 -9.28 1.62 10.30
N SER A 96 -9.77 2.85 10.41
CA SER A 96 -9.55 3.66 11.62
C SER A 96 -10.20 3.04 12.85
N ILE A 97 -11.40 2.46 12.74
CA ILE A 97 -12.04 1.70 13.82
C ILE A 97 -11.19 0.49 14.21
N GLU A 98 -10.71 -0.28 13.24
CA GLU A 98 -9.87 -1.47 13.50
C GLU A 98 -8.55 -1.11 14.21
N VAL A 99 -7.95 0.03 13.85
CA VAL A 99 -6.70 0.50 14.46
C VAL A 99 -6.93 1.13 15.83
N THR A 100 -8.09 1.75 16.06
CA THR A 100 -8.48 2.38 17.33
C THR A 100 -9.08 1.33 18.26
N SER A 101 -8.24 0.63 19.02
CA SER A 101 -8.68 -0.54 19.79
C SER A 101 -9.65 -0.23 20.94
N THR A 102 -10.50 -1.22 21.22
CA THR A 102 -11.45 -1.39 22.35
C THR A 102 -12.74 -0.57 22.29
N PHE A 103 -12.69 0.76 22.16
CA PHE A 103 -13.90 1.58 22.13
C PHE A 103 -13.79 2.69 21.08
N PHE A 104 -14.82 2.81 20.24
CA PHE A 104 -14.90 3.84 19.20
C PHE A 104 -16.24 4.57 19.28
N ALA A 105 -16.21 5.84 19.66
CA ALA A 105 -17.42 6.64 19.76
C ALA A 105 -18.04 6.87 18.38
N VAL A 106 -19.35 6.66 18.24
CA VAL A 106 -20.11 6.89 16.98
C VAL A 106 -19.96 8.33 16.48
N ARG A 107 -19.76 9.29 17.38
CA ARG A 107 -19.45 10.69 16.98
C ARG A 107 -18.14 10.79 16.18
N ASN A 108 -17.13 10.00 16.51
CA ASN A 108 -15.86 9.97 15.79
C ASN A 108 -16.00 9.28 14.44
N TYR A 109 -16.94 8.32 14.32
CA TYR A 109 -17.29 7.70 13.05
C TYR A 109 -17.77 8.75 12.06
N TRP A 110 -18.76 9.55 12.43
CA TRP A 110 -19.31 10.59 11.56
C TRP A 110 -18.28 11.66 11.19
N ARG A 111 -17.47 12.11 12.17
CA ARG A 111 -16.39 13.08 11.91
C ARG A 111 -15.33 12.52 10.96
N GLY A 112 -14.89 11.28 11.19
CA GLY A 112 -13.93 10.60 10.33
C GLY A 112 -14.48 10.34 8.92
N PHE A 113 -15.76 9.94 8.83
CA PHE A 113 -16.44 9.71 7.56
C PHE A 113 -16.55 10.99 6.74
N PHE A 114 -17.05 12.07 7.33
CA PHE A 114 -17.15 13.37 6.65
C PHE A 114 -15.77 13.88 6.19
N ALA A 115 -14.75 13.78 7.05
CA ALA A 115 -13.41 14.22 6.68
C ALA A 115 -12.81 13.34 5.56
N ALA A 116 -13.02 12.02 5.61
CA ALA A 116 -12.51 11.09 4.61
C ALA A 116 -13.23 11.26 3.26
N THR A 117 -14.55 11.50 3.24
CA THR A 117 -15.31 11.76 2.01
C THR A 117 -14.86 13.05 1.36
N PHE A 118 -14.71 14.13 2.14
CA PHE A 118 -14.21 15.40 1.63
C PHE A 118 -12.79 15.27 1.08
N SER A 119 -11.91 14.55 1.78
CA SER A 119 -10.55 14.28 1.29
C SER A 119 -10.53 13.49 -0.01
N ALA A 120 -11.34 12.44 -0.13
CA ALA A 120 -11.45 11.64 -1.34
C ALA A 120 -12.04 12.45 -2.50
N PHE A 121 -13.04 13.28 -2.22
CA PHE A 121 -13.65 14.19 -3.18
C PHE A 121 -12.64 15.20 -3.74
N ILE A 122 -11.91 15.91 -2.87
CA ILE A 122 -10.89 16.88 -3.29
C ILE A 122 -9.79 16.20 -4.10
N PHE A 123 -9.32 15.03 -3.67
CA PHE A 123 -8.30 14.27 -4.42
C PHE A 123 -8.76 13.94 -5.85
N ARG A 124 -10.04 13.59 -6.03
CA ARG A 124 -10.61 13.30 -7.36
C ARG A 124 -10.84 14.52 -8.21
N VAL A 125 -11.38 15.59 -7.62
CA VAL A 125 -11.61 16.85 -8.34
C VAL A 125 -10.29 17.43 -8.84
N LEU A 126 -9.23 17.36 -8.02
CA LEU A 126 -7.90 17.81 -8.43
C LEU A 126 -7.32 16.96 -9.57
N ALA A 127 -7.55 15.65 -9.61
CA ALA A 127 -7.11 14.80 -10.73
C ALA A 127 -7.79 15.19 -12.05
N VAL A 128 -9.09 15.51 -12.01
CA VAL A 128 -9.82 16.02 -13.19
C VAL A 128 -9.30 17.39 -13.59
N TRP A 129 -9.05 18.29 -12.63
CA TRP A 129 -8.49 19.62 -12.90
C TRP A 129 -7.10 19.55 -13.53
N ASN A 130 -6.26 18.62 -13.07
CA ASN A 130 -4.92 18.39 -13.60
C ASN A 130 -4.93 17.62 -14.94
N LYS A 131 -6.11 17.28 -15.47
CA LYS A 131 -6.31 16.48 -16.69
C LYS A 131 -5.69 15.08 -16.65
N ASP A 132 -5.47 14.54 -15.44
CA ASP A 132 -5.01 13.16 -15.25
C ASP A 132 -6.15 12.14 -15.48
N GLU A 133 -7.40 12.56 -15.29
CA GLU A 133 -8.61 11.76 -15.43
C GLU A 133 -9.72 12.57 -16.12
N GLU A 134 -10.52 11.95 -16.99
CA GLU A 134 -11.61 12.65 -17.70
C GLU A 134 -12.80 12.96 -16.78
N THR A 135 -13.05 12.09 -15.78
CA THR A 135 -14.20 12.19 -14.86
C THR A 135 -13.84 11.66 -13.47
N ILE A 136 -14.67 11.98 -12.47
CA ILE A 136 -14.54 11.46 -11.10
C ILE A 136 -14.86 9.96 -11.11
N THR A 137 -13.83 9.13 -11.27
CA THR A 137 -13.95 7.66 -11.24
C THR A 137 -13.17 7.06 -10.07
N ALA A 138 -13.36 5.76 -9.80
CA ALA A 138 -12.57 5.02 -8.80
C ALA A 138 -11.09 4.88 -9.23
N LEU A 139 -10.17 4.61 -8.29
CA LEU A 139 -8.71 4.67 -8.57
C LEU A 139 -8.26 3.54 -9.46
N PHE A 140 -8.94 2.42 -9.31
CA PHE A 140 -8.74 1.19 -10.04
C PHE A 140 -10.10 0.81 -10.63
N LYS A 141 -10.43 1.39 -11.79
CA LYS A 141 -11.69 1.11 -12.47
C LYS A 141 -11.59 -0.24 -13.17
N THR A 142 -12.40 -1.20 -12.75
CA THR A 142 -12.56 -2.48 -13.43
C THR A 142 -13.88 -2.52 -14.21
N ARG A 143 -13.92 -3.27 -15.30
CA ARG A 143 -15.12 -3.45 -16.13
C ARG A 143 -15.57 -4.91 -16.08
N PHE A 144 -16.18 -5.30 -14.97
CA PHE A 144 -16.75 -6.64 -14.81
C PHE A 144 -18.17 -6.72 -15.37
N ARG A 145 -18.58 -7.91 -15.81
CA ARG A 145 -19.96 -8.18 -16.25
C ARG A 145 -20.88 -8.23 -15.02
N LEU A 146 -22.00 -7.52 -15.06
CA LEU A 146 -22.93 -7.41 -13.93
C LEU A 146 -24.13 -8.36 -14.02
N ASP A 147 -24.43 -8.88 -15.21
CA ASP A 147 -25.68 -9.62 -15.46
C ASP A 147 -25.71 -11.01 -14.82
N PHE A 148 -24.55 -11.68 -14.75
CA PHE A 148 -24.34 -12.97 -14.05
C PHE A 148 -22.91 -13.04 -13.53
N PRO A 149 -22.63 -12.51 -12.32
CA PRO A 149 -21.24 -12.33 -11.89
C PRO A 149 -20.58 -13.63 -11.41
N PHE A 150 -21.33 -14.51 -10.72
CA PHE A 150 -20.79 -15.75 -10.15
C PHE A 150 -21.84 -16.85 -10.11
N ASP A 151 -21.43 -18.07 -10.46
CA ASP A 151 -22.24 -19.27 -10.26
C ASP A 151 -21.95 -19.90 -8.90
N LEU A 152 -22.94 -20.56 -8.30
CA LEU A 152 -22.80 -21.26 -7.01
C LEU A 152 -21.67 -22.31 -7.03
N GLN A 153 -21.34 -22.85 -8.21
CA GLN A 153 -20.28 -23.83 -8.41
C GLN A 153 -18.86 -23.25 -8.24
N GLU A 154 -18.70 -21.93 -8.33
CA GLU A 154 -17.41 -21.24 -8.17
C GLU A 154 -17.09 -20.93 -6.71
N LEU A 155 -18.09 -20.94 -5.81
CA LEU A 155 -17.92 -20.64 -4.39
C LEU A 155 -16.88 -21.53 -3.68
N PRO A 156 -16.82 -22.86 -3.91
CA PRO A 156 -15.76 -23.70 -3.36
C PRO A 156 -14.37 -23.28 -3.82
N ALA A 157 -14.21 -22.85 -5.09
CA ALA A 157 -12.93 -22.38 -5.59
C ALA A 157 -12.51 -21.07 -4.90
N PHE A 158 -13.44 -20.12 -4.69
CA PHE A 158 -13.15 -18.91 -3.90
C PHE A 158 -12.78 -19.22 -2.46
N ALA A 159 -13.41 -20.21 -1.84
CA ALA A 159 -13.05 -20.66 -0.50
C ALA A 159 -11.61 -21.22 -0.45
N VAL A 160 -11.21 -22.03 -1.43
CA VAL A 160 -9.85 -22.56 -1.54
C VAL A 160 -8.83 -21.43 -1.74
N ILE A 161 -9.12 -20.45 -2.60
CA ILE A 161 -8.26 -19.27 -2.81
C ILE A 161 -8.16 -18.44 -1.52
N GLY A 162 -9.25 -18.27 -0.78
CA GLY A 162 -9.26 -17.59 0.52
C GLY A 162 -8.38 -18.30 1.56
N ILE A 163 -8.45 -19.62 1.63
CA ILE A 163 -7.60 -20.42 2.52
C ILE A 163 -6.13 -20.31 2.10
N ALA A 164 -5.83 -20.48 0.81
CA ALA A 164 -4.47 -20.39 0.28
C ALA A 164 -3.84 -19.00 0.51
N SER A 165 -4.59 -17.93 0.25
CA SER A 165 -4.15 -16.55 0.50
C SER A 165 -3.98 -16.26 2.00
N GLY A 166 -4.82 -16.84 2.87
CA GLY A 166 -4.65 -16.79 4.32
C GLY A 166 -3.34 -17.43 4.79
N PHE A 167 -3.02 -18.63 4.29
CA PHE A 167 -1.73 -19.28 4.57
C PHE A 167 -0.55 -18.49 3.98
N GLY A 168 -0.69 -17.97 2.75
CA GLY A 168 0.31 -17.10 2.12
C GLY A 168 0.59 -15.83 2.94
N GLY A 169 -0.45 -15.19 3.46
CA GLY A 169 -0.33 -14.04 4.35
C GLY A 169 0.36 -14.38 5.68
N ALA A 170 -0.01 -15.51 6.30
CA ALA A 170 0.65 -15.99 7.51
C ALA A 170 2.14 -16.28 7.29
N LEU A 171 2.47 -16.92 6.17
CA LEU A 171 3.86 -17.15 5.74
C LEU A 171 4.61 -15.84 5.51
N PHE A 172 3.98 -14.84 4.89
CA PHE A 172 4.60 -13.54 4.64
C PHE A 172 4.96 -12.84 5.94
N VAL A 173 4.03 -12.81 6.90
CA VAL A 173 4.26 -12.23 8.22
C VAL A 173 5.37 -12.98 8.97
N TYR A 174 5.38 -14.31 8.89
CA TYR A 174 6.42 -15.14 9.48
C TYR A 174 7.80 -14.86 8.86
N LEU A 175 7.90 -14.84 7.53
CA LEU A 175 9.14 -14.56 6.81
C LEU A 175 9.66 -13.16 7.10
N ASN A 176 8.79 -12.15 7.06
CA ASN A 176 9.16 -10.77 7.39
C ASN A 176 9.71 -10.69 8.83
N ARG A 177 9.03 -11.35 9.78
CA ARG A 177 9.51 -11.46 11.17
C ARG A 177 10.90 -12.11 11.24
N LEU A 178 11.13 -13.22 10.52
CA LEU A 178 12.43 -13.88 10.50
C LEU A 178 13.54 -12.97 9.94
N ILE A 179 13.29 -12.29 8.82
CA ILE A 179 14.26 -11.36 8.21
C ILE A 179 14.59 -10.23 9.20
N VAL A 180 13.57 -9.60 9.80
CA VAL A 180 13.78 -8.52 10.78
C VAL A 180 14.55 -9.01 12.01
N GLN A 181 14.24 -10.21 12.52
CA GLN A 181 14.96 -10.80 13.64
C GLN A 181 16.40 -11.13 13.27
N PHE A 182 16.65 -11.68 12.08
CA PHE A 182 17.98 -11.99 11.59
C PHE A 182 18.86 -10.74 11.51
N ILE A 183 18.34 -9.66 10.90
CA ILE A 183 19.03 -8.37 10.82
C ILE A 183 19.33 -7.80 12.22
N ARG A 184 18.38 -7.91 13.16
CA ARG A 184 18.56 -7.41 14.53
C ARG A 184 19.53 -8.26 15.36
N LYS A 185 19.56 -9.58 15.18
CA LYS A 185 20.44 -10.51 15.91
C LYS A 185 21.90 -10.34 15.52
N GLN A 186 22.17 -10.10 14.23
CA GLN A 186 23.55 -10.00 13.73
C GLN A 186 24.16 -8.64 14.07
N LYS A 187 24.65 -8.49 15.31
CA LYS A 187 25.17 -7.24 15.87
C LYS A 187 26.35 -6.67 15.08
N THR A 188 27.18 -7.52 14.47
CA THR A 188 28.33 -7.10 13.64
C THR A 188 27.88 -6.40 12.36
N ILE A 189 26.98 -7.05 11.60
CA ILE A 189 26.37 -6.48 10.39
C ILE A 189 25.57 -5.24 10.75
N ASN A 190 24.76 -5.28 11.82
CA ASN A 190 23.99 -4.12 12.24
C ASN A 190 24.90 -2.94 12.66
N LYS A 191 26.00 -3.19 13.39
CA LYS A 191 26.97 -2.13 13.75
C LYS A 191 27.66 -1.54 12.53
N PHE A 192 27.99 -2.37 11.54
CA PHE A 192 28.59 -1.93 10.27
C PHE A 192 27.59 -1.13 9.41
N LEU A 193 26.36 -1.63 9.24
CA LEU A 193 25.30 -0.98 8.50
C LEU A 193 24.81 0.31 9.18
N MET A 194 24.81 0.38 10.51
CA MET A 194 24.48 1.60 11.25
C MET A 194 25.60 2.65 11.14
N LYS A 195 26.87 2.24 11.00
CA LYS A 195 27.99 3.15 10.72
C LYS A 195 27.86 3.77 9.33
N LYS A 196 27.36 3.03 8.34
CA LYS A 196 27.02 3.53 6.99
C LYS A 196 25.54 3.32 6.68
N ARG A 197 24.67 4.12 7.32
CA ARG A 197 23.21 3.99 7.26
C ARG A 197 22.62 3.90 5.84
N LEU A 198 23.27 4.51 4.85
CA LEU A 198 22.84 4.50 3.44
C LEU A 198 23.24 3.24 2.67
N LEU A 199 24.25 2.50 3.14
CA LEU A 199 24.77 1.32 2.44
C LEU A 199 23.74 0.19 2.39
N TYR A 200 23.00 -0.02 3.48
CA TYR A 200 21.99 -1.08 3.53
C TYR A 200 20.83 -0.85 2.55
N PRO A 201 20.13 0.31 2.56
CA PRO A 201 19.16 0.65 1.53
C PRO A 201 19.73 0.48 0.11
N ALA A 202 20.92 1.04 -0.16
CA ALA A 202 21.51 1.00 -1.48
C ALA A 202 21.76 -0.44 -1.97
N LEU A 203 22.25 -1.32 -1.10
CA LEU A 203 22.49 -2.72 -1.43
C LEU A 203 21.18 -3.49 -1.69
N VAL A 204 20.15 -3.28 -0.86
CA VAL A 204 18.85 -3.92 -1.07
C VAL A 204 18.20 -3.42 -2.37
N THR A 205 18.26 -2.11 -2.62
CA THR A 205 17.76 -1.51 -3.86
C THR A 205 18.52 -2.04 -5.08
N LEU A 206 19.85 -2.21 -4.99
CA LEU A 206 20.66 -2.78 -6.06
C LEU A 206 20.25 -4.23 -6.36
N ILE A 207 20.07 -5.07 -5.33
CA ILE A 207 19.64 -6.46 -5.52
C ILE A 207 18.26 -6.51 -6.19
N ILE A 208 17.31 -5.70 -5.71
CA ILE A 208 15.96 -5.64 -6.25
C ILE A 208 15.97 -5.13 -7.69
N SER A 209 16.76 -4.10 -8.01
CA SER A 209 16.84 -3.53 -9.36
C SER A 209 17.50 -4.48 -10.35
N THR A 210 18.56 -5.20 -9.94
CA THR A 210 19.18 -6.24 -10.76
C THR A 210 18.19 -7.36 -11.10
N MET A 211 17.40 -7.81 -10.12
CA MET A 211 16.39 -8.87 -10.35
C MET A 211 15.19 -8.37 -11.16
N THR A 212 14.81 -7.11 -11.02
CA THR A 212 13.68 -6.51 -11.77
C THR A 212 14.09 -6.04 -13.17
N PHE A 213 15.38 -6.13 -13.54
CA PHE A 213 15.90 -5.57 -14.78
C PHE A 213 15.16 -6.14 -16.00
N PRO A 214 14.43 -5.31 -16.78
CA PRO A 214 13.46 -5.78 -17.76
C PRO A 214 14.02 -6.70 -18.85
N PRO A 215 15.22 -6.48 -19.44
CA PRO A 215 15.75 -7.39 -20.45
C PRO A 215 16.52 -8.58 -19.84
N GLY A 216 16.70 -8.62 -18.52
CA GLY A 216 17.27 -9.76 -17.80
C GLY A 216 16.17 -10.65 -17.22
N PHE A 217 16.24 -10.90 -15.92
CA PHE A 217 15.25 -11.72 -15.22
C PHE A 217 13.84 -11.09 -15.18
N GLY A 218 13.75 -9.76 -15.35
CA GLY A 218 12.48 -9.02 -15.38
C GLY A 218 11.51 -9.47 -16.49
N GLN A 219 12.01 -10.12 -17.55
CA GLN A 219 11.17 -10.66 -18.64
C GLN A 219 10.15 -11.70 -18.13
N PHE A 220 10.52 -12.48 -17.11
CA PHE A 220 9.67 -13.55 -16.57
C PHE A 220 8.69 -13.07 -15.51
N MET A 221 8.79 -11.82 -15.05
CA MET A 221 7.98 -11.26 -13.96
C MET A 221 7.37 -9.89 -14.30
N ALA A 222 7.18 -9.59 -15.59
CA ALA A 222 6.65 -8.32 -16.07
C ALA A 222 7.37 -7.09 -15.45
N GLY A 223 8.69 -7.15 -15.32
CA GLY A 223 9.51 -6.16 -14.57
C GLY A 223 9.49 -4.73 -15.12
N LYS A 224 8.99 -4.53 -16.35
CA LYS A 224 8.79 -3.20 -16.95
C LYS A 224 7.63 -2.43 -16.32
N LEU A 225 6.65 -3.12 -15.73
CA LEU A 225 5.45 -2.51 -15.19
C LEU A 225 5.70 -1.89 -13.81
N THR A 226 5.13 -0.71 -13.59
CA THR A 226 5.02 -0.14 -12.25
C THR A 226 4.03 -0.95 -11.40
N GLN A 227 4.02 -0.75 -10.07
CA GLN A 227 3.06 -1.43 -9.20
C GLN A 227 1.59 -1.12 -9.56
N LYS A 228 1.30 0.16 -9.89
CA LYS A 228 -0.04 0.59 -10.29
C LYS A 228 -0.46 -0.10 -11.59
N GLU A 229 0.42 -0.11 -12.58
CA GLU A 229 0.14 -0.74 -13.87
C GLU A 229 0.00 -2.25 -13.75
N SER A 230 0.87 -2.91 -12.96
CA SER A 230 0.77 -4.35 -12.70
C SER A 230 -0.61 -4.70 -12.13
N LEU A 231 -1.07 -3.95 -11.12
CA LEU A 231 -2.39 -4.15 -10.53
C LEU A 231 -3.53 -3.94 -11.54
N VAL A 232 -3.46 -2.86 -12.34
CA VAL A 232 -4.48 -2.58 -13.36
C VAL A 232 -4.50 -3.68 -14.43
N THR A 233 -3.34 -4.22 -14.82
CA THR A 233 -3.28 -5.34 -15.76
C THR A 233 -3.84 -6.62 -15.15
N LEU A 234 -3.55 -6.95 -13.89
CA LEU A 234 -4.08 -8.17 -13.25
C LEU A 234 -5.60 -8.14 -13.06
N LEU A 235 -6.18 -6.95 -12.93
CA LEU A 235 -7.64 -6.75 -12.84
C LEU A 235 -8.31 -6.58 -14.22
N ASP A 236 -7.67 -7.04 -15.28
CA ASP A 236 -8.24 -7.07 -16.62
C ASP A 236 -9.46 -8.03 -16.67
N ASN A 237 -10.43 -7.71 -17.51
CA ASN A 237 -11.66 -8.50 -17.64
C ASN A 237 -11.56 -9.63 -18.66
N ARG A 238 -10.36 -9.86 -19.21
CA ARG A 238 -10.07 -10.83 -20.26
C ARG A 238 -9.35 -12.06 -19.68
N THR A 239 -9.63 -13.23 -20.24
CA THR A 239 -8.95 -14.48 -19.87
C THR A 239 -7.67 -14.66 -20.67
N TRP A 240 -6.51 -14.58 -20.03
CA TRP A 240 -5.19 -14.69 -20.68
C TRP A 240 -4.80 -16.11 -21.12
N ALA A 241 -5.53 -17.13 -20.64
CA ALA A 241 -5.21 -18.54 -20.88
C ALA A 241 -5.80 -19.15 -22.17
N LYS A 242 -6.63 -18.42 -22.93
CA LYS A 242 -7.19 -18.93 -24.19
C LYS A 242 -6.14 -18.89 -25.32
N GLN A 243 -5.19 -19.81 -25.27
CA GLN A 243 -4.30 -20.12 -26.41
C GLN A 243 -4.98 -21.17 -27.30
N GLY A 244 -5.33 -20.83 -28.55
CA GLY A 244 -5.77 -21.81 -29.56
C GLY A 244 -6.84 -21.36 -30.56
N ILE A 245 -7.51 -20.24 -30.35
CA ILE A 245 -8.26 -19.58 -31.43
C ILE A 245 -7.36 -18.46 -31.92
N ALA A 246 -6.96 -18.54 -33.19
CA ALA A 246 -6.18 -17.54 -33.90
C ALA A 246 -6.99 -16.24 -34.14
N GLU A 247 -7.57 -15.69 -33.08
CA GLU A 247 -7.64 -14.25 -32.98
C GLU A 247 -6.34 -13.86 -32.31
N GLU A 248 -5.46 -13.20 -33.06
CA GLU A 248 -4.41 -12.36 -32.48
C GLU A 248 -5.09 -11.52 -31.40
N PHE A 249 -4.95 -11.93 -30.13
CA PHE A 249 -5.32 -11.06 -29.04
C PHE A 249 -4.42 -9.85 -29.21
N ASP A 250 -5.00 -8.76 -29.67
CA ASP A 250 -4.33 -7.48 -29.70
C ASP A 250 -4.18 -7.08 -28.23
N TYR A 251 -3.08 -7.54 -27.63
CA TYR A 251 -2.64 -7.15 -26.30
C TYR A 251 -2.32 -5.67 -26.39
N LEU A 252 -3.34 -4.83 -26.37
CA LEU A 252 -3.20 -3.39 -26.45
C LEU A 252 -2.66 -2.89 -25.10
N GLY A 253 -1.50 -2.24 -25.14
CA GLY A 253 -0.91 -1.54 -24.00
C GLY A 253 -0.08 -2.44 -23.07
N ASN A 254 -0.25 -2.25 -21.77
CA ASN A 254 0.67 -2.76 -20.74
C ASN A 254 0.56 -4.27 -20.47
N SER A 255 -0.48 -4.97 -20.94
CA SER A 255 -0.68 -6.41 -20.72
C SER A 255 0.30 -7.30 -21.49
N GLN A 256 0.95 -6.78 -22.53
CA GLN A 256 2.01 -7.47 -23.27
C GLN A 256 3.18 -7.90 -22.38
N ALA A 257 3.42 -7.19 -21.27
CA ALA A 257 4.55 -7.47 -20.37
C ALA A 257 4.46 -8.83 -19.66
N TRP A 258 3.28 -9.48 -19.66
CA TRP A 258 3.07 -10.79 -19.06
C TRP A 258 3.38 -11.97 -20.00
N LEU A 259 3.55 -11.67 -21.29
CA LEU A 259 3.85 -12.67 -22.31
C LEU A 259 5.34 -12.90 -22.43
N HIS A 260 5.70 -14.16 -22.55
CA HIS A 260 7.05 -14.57 -22.88
C HIS A 260 7.02 -15.58 -24.04
N PRO A 261 7.84 -15.43 -25.09
CA PRO A 261 7.79 -16.31 -26.26
C PRO A 261 8.01 -17.80 -25.95
N GLN A 262 8.72 -18.10 -24.86
CA GLN A 262 9.13 -19.46 -24.50
C GLN A 262 8.33 -20.06 -23.33
N VAL A 263 7.51 -19.26 -22.64
CA VAL A 263 6.96 -19.64 -21.32
C VAL A 263 5.47 -19.29 -21.25
N ASN A 264 4.67 -20.18 -20.68
CA ASN A 264 3.24 -19.96 -20.49
C ASN A 264 3.01 -18.85 -19.43
N VAL A 265 1.93 -18.08 -19.60
CA VAL A 265 1.50 -17.02 -18.69
C VAL A 265 1.35 -17.50 -17.24
N PHE A 266 0.91 -18.74 -17.03
CA PHE A 266 0.83 -19.30 -15.66
C PHE A 266 2.20 -19.37 -14.97
N VAL A 267 3.26 -19.68 -15.72
CA VAL A 267 4.62 -19.75 -15.16
C VAL A 267 5.16 -18.35 -14.89
N THR A 268 4.89 -17.36 -15.75
CA THR A 268 5.29 -15.98 -15.50
C THR A 268 4.57 -15.41 -14.27
N LEU A 269 3.29 -15.73 -14.06
CA LEU A 269 2.54 -15.38 -12.86
C LEU A 269 3.08 -16.03 -11.59
N VAL A 270 3.43 -17.32 -11.62
CA VAL A 270 4.03 -18.00 -10.46
C VAL A 270 5.38 -17.39 -10.11
N ILE A 271 6.24 -17.13 -11.12
CA ILE A 271 7.53 -16.46 -10.91
C ILE A 271 7.31 -15.06 -10.34
N PHE A 272 6.35 -14.29 -10.86
CA PHE A 272 5.98 -12.98 -10.34
C PHE A 272 5.61 -13.03 -8.85
N ILE A 273 4.70 -13.93 -8.46
CA ILE A 273 4.26 -14.10 -7.07
C ILE A 273 5.45 -14.42 -6.18
N VAL A 274 6.23 -15.45 -6.51
CA VAL A 274 7.38 -15.89 -5.69
C VAL A 274 8.39 -14.76 -5.54
N MET A 275 8.74 -14.08 -6.64
CA MET A 275 9.76 -13.03 -6.63
C MET A 275 9.30 -11.80 -5.88
N LYS A 276 8.09 -11.29 -6.17
CA LYS A 276 7.53 -10.15 -5.44
C LYS A 276 7.37 -10.46 -3.96
N PHE A 277 7.00 -11.69 -3.58
CA PHE A 277 6.82 -12.09 -2.19
C PHE A 277 8.07 -11.84 -1.33
N TRP A 278 9.22 -12.41 -1.69
CA TRP A 278 10.44 -12.22 -0.89
C TRP A 278 11.02 -10.81 -1.07
N MET A 279 10.93 -10.22 -2.27
CA MET A 279 11.43 -8.86 -2.53
C MET A 279 10.67 -7.82 -1.71
N SER A 280 9.34 -7.95 -1.60
CA SER A 280 8.52 -7.09 -0.76
C SER A 280 8.84 -7.27 0.72
N ALA A 281 9.03 -8.52 1.18
CA ALA A 281 9.44 -8.79 2.56
C ALA A 281 10.79 -8.09 2.86
N LEU A 282 11.78 -8.20 1.98
CA LEU A 282 13.08 -7.55 2.12
C LEU A 282 13.01 -6.02 1.97
N ALA A 283 12.20 -5.50 1.05
CA ALA A 283 12.08 -4.06 0.83
C ALA A 283 11.50 -3.35 2.07
N THR A 284 10.55 -3.99 2.76
CA THR A 284 9.95 -3.43 3.99
C THR A 284 10.91 -3.33 5.18
N THR A 285 12.07 -3.99 5.14
CA THR A 285 13.07 -3.90 6.23
C THR A 285 14.03 -2.72 6.08
N ILE A 286 13.99 -2.02 4.95
CA ILE A 286 14.82 -0.84 4.70
C ILE A 286 14.39 0.32 5.62
N PRO A 287 15.33 1.08 6.21
CA PRO A 287 15.05 2.20 7.11
C PRO A 287 14.56 3.47 6.37
N VAL A 288 13.53 3.33 5.53
CA VAL A 288 12.88 4.40 4.74
C VAL A 288 11.37 4.37 5.06
N PRO A 289 10.66 5.51 5.05
CA PRO A 289 9.20 5.50 5.20
C PRO A 289 8.55 4.64 4.11
N CYS A 290 8.02 3.49 4.51
CA CYS A 290 7.32 2.58 3.61
C CYS A 290 6.09 1.96 4.29
N GLY A 291 5.12 1.57 3.47
CA GLY A 291 3.99 0.73 3.82
C GLY A 291 4.10 -0.63 3.13
N ALA A 292 3.54 -1.67 3.76
CA ALA A 292 3.55 -3.03 3.21
C ALA A 292 2.25 -3.39 2.45
N PHE A 293 1.21 -2.54 2.53
CA PHE A 293 -0.12 -2.87 2.00
C PHE A 293 -0.12 -3.08 0.48
N MET A 294 0.28 -2.06 -0.30
CA MET A 294 0.20 -2.13 -1.76
C MET A 294 1.00 -3.30 -2.37
N PRO A 295 2.25 -3.59 -1.94
CA PRO A 295 2.98 -4.75 -2.45
C PRO A 295 2.29 -6.08 -2.16
N VAL A 296 1.74 -6.26 -0.94
CA VAL A 296 1.00 -7.48 -0.57
C VAL A 296 -0.30 -7.58 -1.35
N PHE A 297 -0.98 -6.46 -1.58
CA PHE A 297 -2.20 -6.40 -2.40
C PHE A 297 -1.93 -6.84 -3.85
N VAL A 298 -0.84 -6.37 -4.45
CA VAL A 298 -0.40 -6.77 -5.80
C VAL A 298 -0.04 -8.26 -5.87
N ILE A 299 0.54 -8.84 -4.82
CA ILE A 299 0.87 -10.28 -4.78
C ILE A 299 -0.39 -11.15 -4.67
N GLY A 300 -1.42 -10.66 -3.97
CA GLY A 300 -2.67 -11.39 -3.77
C GLY A 300 -3.68 -11.22 -4.90
N THR A 301 -3.45 -10.29 -5.84
CA THR A 301 -4.26 -10.10 -7.04
C THR A 301 -3.80 -11.09 -8.10
#